data_AF-A0A0V1NV87-F1
#
_entry.id   AF-A0A0V1NV87-F1
#
_cell.length_a   1.000
_cell.length_b   1.000
_cell.length_c   1.000
_cell.angle_alpha   90.00
_cell.angle_beta   90.00
_cell.angle_gamma   90.00
#
_symmetry.space_group_name_H-M   'P 1'
#
loop_
_entity.id
_entity.type
_entity.pdbx_description
1 polymer ?
#
loop_
_entity_poly.entity_id
_entity_poly.type
_entity_poly.pdbx_seq_one_letter_code
_entity_poly.pdbx_strand_id
1 'polypeptide(L)'
;MAFCRRVICALNAVYRNVTNARRISSSALYCCQNCSKNNNPEMWEKLTLSIVEQLRRDGYSVLLKAPFACSDLFSLLHEAGLSDEEIEQAMVSNPDLLNSNFSHFSNFLFLLRQCDLSTKEALDVMNKFTRHDSINLEQAKKMLHRLTVCGIASKSLRKMLLQYPSLLSLSEVQVHNLFESLTNFFTVRQIIFMAVEHPDILHHSFDDLESKYEFLYHAIHLENTNIYQSRWFAHSLAHLQCRFECAIRCGVYTVVDKKRPLKKSNLKLKDIVDTDDDRFATSVCKITPMEYSIFQKMFQRQTSFENIFGEN
;
A
#
# COMPACT_ATOMS: atom_id res chain seq x y z
N MET A 1 5.14 -48.25 11.41
CA MET A 1 5.71 -48.71 10.13
C MET A 1 4.67 -49.07 9.07
N ALA A 2 3.55 -49.74 9.39
CA ALA A 2 2.51 -50.07 8.40
C ALA A 2 1.63 -48.87 7.96
N PHE A 3 1.46 -47.86 8.81
CA PHE A 3 0.68 -46.65 8.49
C PHE A 3 1.37 -45.74 7.46
N CYS A 4 2.71 -45.60 7.54
CA CYS A 4 3.51 -44.83 6.58
C CYS A 4 3.41 -45.35 5.14
N ARG A 5 3.20 -46.66 4.93
CA ARG A 5 3.10 -47.23 3.57
C ARG A 5 1.77 -46.95 2.87
N ARG A 6 0.67 -46.75 3.62
CA ARG A 6 -0.64 -46.42 3.03
C ARG A 6 -0.70 -44.97 2.55
N VAL A 7 -0.04 -44.05 3.24
CA VAL A 7 0.05 -42.63 2.86
C VAL A 7 0.91 -42.44 1.60
N ILE A 8 2.03 -43.17 1.48
CA ILE A 8 2.91 -43.11 0.30
C ILE A 8 2.22 -43.64 -0.97
N CYS A 9 1.36 -44.65 -0.86
CA CYS A 9 0.64 -45.20 -2.02
C CYS A 9 -0.47 -44.26 -2.53
N ALA A 10 -1.12 -43.50 -1.65
CA ALA A 10 -2.11 -42.49 -2.06
C ALA A 10 -1.45 -41.28 -2.75
N LEU A 11 -0.24 -40.90 -2.32
CA LEU A 11 0.54 -39.80 -2.91
C LEU A 11 1.03 -40.08 -4.34
N ASN A 12 1.43 -41.33 -4.64
CA ASN A 12 1.94 -41.69 -5.97
C ASN A 12 0.85 -41.87 -7.05
N ALA A 13 -0.39 -42.16 -6.66
CA ALA A 13 -1.51 -42.30 -7.59
C ALA A 13 -2.01 -40.96 -8.14
N VAL A 14 -1.78 -39.86 -7.42
CA VAL A 14 -2.27 -38.51 -7.76
C VAL A 14 -1.34 -37.76 -8.74
N TYR A 15 -0.11 -38.25 -8.95
CA TYR A 15 0.87 -37.63 -9.84
C TYR A 15 0.51 -37.71 -11.34
N ARG A 16 -0.56 -38.44 -11.72
CA ARG A 16 -0.86 -38.72 -13.14
C ARG A 16 -1.91 -37.86 -13.81
N ASN A 17 -2.70 -37.04 -13.10
CA ASN A 17 -3.80 -36.31 -13.75
C ASN A 17 -3.98 -34.88 -13.23
N VAL A 18 -3.11 -33.93 -13.61
CA VAL A 18 -3.46 -32.50 -13.54
C VAL A 18 -2.75 -31.73 -14.66
N THR A 19 -3.46 -31.57 -15.79
CA THR A 19 -3.01 -30.76 -16.95
C THR A 19 -3.52 -29.31 -16.93
N ASN A 20 -4.20 -28.83 -15.88
CA ASN A 20 -4.79 -27.47 -15.91
C ASN A 20 -4.83 -26.68 -14.57
N ALA A 21 -4.00 -26.99 -13.58
CA ALA A 21 -3.95 -26.19 -12.35
C ALA A 21 -2.92 -25.03 -12.45
N ARG A 22 -3.24 -23.86 -11.86
CA ARG A 22 -2.29 -22.76 -11.67
C ARG A 22 -1.11 -23.26 -10.82
N ARG A 23 -0.03 -23.65 -11.50
CA ARG A 23 1.17 -24.18 -10.86
C ARG A 23 1.92 -23.06 -10.16
N ILE A 24 2.01 -23.15 -8.84
CA ILE A 24 3.05 -22.48 -8.07
C ILE A 24 4.31 -23.32 -8.25
N SER A 25 5.20 -22.86 -9.12
CA SER A 25 6.50 -23.48 -9.35
C SER A 25 7.58 -22.42 -9.16
N SER A 26 8.43 -22.60 -8.16
CA SER A 26 9.86 -22.52 -8.44
C SER A 26 10.73 -23.17 -7.36
N SER A 27 11.77 -23.78 -7.90
CA SER A 27 12.97 -24.42 -7.38
C SER A 27 13.80 -23.61 -6.38
N ALA A 28 14.54 -24.35 -5.55
CA ALA A 28 15.55 -23.95 -4.54
C ALA A 28 15.01 -23.76 -3.10
N LEU A 29 15.71 -24.09 -2.01
CA LEU A 29 16.82 -25.02 -1.67
C LEU A 29 16.88 -25.06 -0.12
N TYR A 30 17.32 -26.19 0.45
CA TYR A 30 17.76 -26.46 1.83
C TYR A 30 16.80 -26.29 3.03
N CYS A 31 16.49 -27.41 3.69
CA CYS A 31 16.12 -27.46 5.11
C CYS A 31 17.25 -26.87 5.96
N CYS A 32 16.96 -25.82 6.73
CA CYS A 32 17.84 -25.39 7.81
C CYS A 32 17.87 -26.47 8.90
N GLN A 33 19.08 -26.93 9.21
CA GLN A 33 19.34 -28.08 10.06
C GLN A 33 19.41 -27.76 11.56
N ASN A 34 18.89 -26.61 12.00
CA ASN A 34 19.02 -26.18 13.40
C ASN A 34 17.73 -25.55 13.95
N CYS A 35 17.11 -26.33 14.86
CA CYS A 35 16.26 -25.92 16.00
C CYS A 35 14.82 -25.46 15.64
N SER A 36 13.77 -26.09 16.15
CA SER A 36 13.42 -26.13 17.58
C SER A 36 12.94 -27.50 18.07
N LYS A 37 13.43 -27.91 19.25
CA LYS A 37 12.82 -28.98 20.04
C LYS A 37 11.53 -28.43 20.67
N ASN A 38 10.36 -28.60 20.05
CA ASN A 38 9.11 -28.45 20.79
C ASN A 38 7.93 -29.27 20.23
N ASN A 39 7.51 -30.22 21.06
CA ASN A 39 6.17 -30.63 21.47
C ASN A 39 5.00 -30.60 20.44
N ASN A 40 4.51 -31.80 20.13
CA ASN A 40 3.25 -32.11 19.43
C ASN A 40 3.20 -31.96 17.89
N PRO A 41 3.98 -32.78 17.14
CA PRO A 41 3.89 -32.85 15.68
C PRO A 41 2.48 -33.18 15.15
N GLU A 42 1.67 -33.90 15.92
CA GLU A 42 0.28 -34.24 15.56
C GLU A 42 -0.63 -33.01 15.48
N MET A 43 -0.38 -31.98 16.28
CA MET A 43 -1.18 -30.75 16.28
C MET A 43 -0.95 -29.97 14.98
N TRP A 44 0.32 -29.74 14.63
CA TRP A 44 0.68 -29.05 13.39
C TRP A 44 0.28 -29.83 12.15
N GLU A 45 0.30 -31.17 12.20
CA GLU A 45 -0.20 -32.01 11.13
C GLU A 45 -1.71 -31.81 10.90
N LYS A 46 -2.52 -31.79 11.97
CA LYS A 46 -3.96 -31.50 11.88
C LYS A 46 -4.24 -30.11 11.31
N LEU A 47 -3.54 -29.09 11.79
CA LEU A 47 -3.71 -27.72 11.30
C LEU A 47 -3.33 -27.60 9.82
N THR A 48 -2.21 -28.22 9.42
CA THR A 48 -1.78 -28.28 8.01
C THR A 48 -2.85 -28.93 7.15
N LEU A 49 -3.44 -30.04 7.60
CA LEU A 49 -4.50 -30.74 6.87
C LEU A 49 -5.75 -29.87 6.74
N SER A 50 -6.17 -29.18 7.82
CA SER A 50 -7.31 -28.24 7.80
C SER A 50 -7.12 -27.15 6.73
N ILE A 51 -5.97 -26.48 6.75
CA ILE A 51 -5.61 -25.43 5.79
C ILE A 51 -5.64 -25.98 4.35
N VAL A 52 -5.03 -27.15 4.10
CA VAL A 52 -4.98 -27.76 2.77
C VAL A 52 -6.36 -28.14 2.27
N GLU A 53 -7.23 -28.69 3.14
CA GLU A 53 -8.60 -29.02 2.78
C GLU A 53 -9.40 -27.78 2.40
N GLN A 54 -9.24 -26.69 3.16
CA GLN A 54 -9.90 -25.42 2.86
C GLN A 54 -9.40 -24.82 1.54
N LEU A 55 -8.09 -24.79 1.31
CA LEU A 55 -7.50 -24.34 0.05
C LEU A 55 -7.96 -25.18 -1.16
N ARG A 56 -8.17 -26.49 -0.99
CA ARG A 56 -8.73 -27.35 -2.05
C ARG A 56 -10.19 -26.99 -2.36
N ARG A 57 -11.01 -26.68 -1.35
CA ARG A 57 -12.39 -26.20 -1.56
C ARG A 57 -12.41 -24.90 -2.35
N ASP A 58 -11.42 -24.04 -2.10
CA ASP A 58 -11.26 -22.75 -2.79
C ASP A 58 -10.59 -22.88 -4.19
N GLY A 59 -10.31 -24.11 -4.63
CA GLY A 59 -9.83 -24.41 -5.98
C GLY A 59 -8.30 -24.34 -6.18
N TYR A 60 -7.52 -24.24 -5.10
CA TYR A 60 -6.06 -24.22 -5.17
C TYR A 60 -5.46 -25.63 -5.28
N SER A 61 -4.49 -25.81 -6.19
CA SER A 61 -3.63 -27.00 -6.19
C SER A 61 -2.46 -26.80 -5.23
N VAL A 62 -2.64 -27.19 -3.97
CA VAL A 62 -1.60 -27.05 -2.95
C VAL A 62 -0.56 -28.15 -3.11
N LEU A 63 0.66 -27.78 -3.51
CA LEU A 63 1.84 -28.64 -3.47
C LEU A 63 2.65 -28.30 -2.21
N LEU A 64 2.34 -28.95 -1.08
CA LEU A 64 3.20 -28.88 0.10
C LEU A 64 4.49 -29.65 -0.17
N LYS A 65 5.64 -29.00 -0.02
CA LYS A 65 6.96 -29.60 -0.25
C LYS A 65 7.28 -30.75 0.73
N ALA A 66 6.68 -30.75 1.93
CA ALA A 66 6.69 -31.85 2.90
C ALA A 66 5.60 -31.64 3.98
N PRO A 67 5.07 -32.71 4.61
CA PRO A 67 4.06 -32.61 5.69
C PRO A 67 4.55 -31.88 6.96
N PHE A 68 5.85 -31.62 7.08
CA PHE A 68 6.46 -30.92 8.23
C PHE A 68 7.09 -29.57 7.85
N ALA A 69 6.91 -29.09 6.62
CA ALA A 69 7.63 -27.90 6.14
C ALA A 69 7.24 -26.59 6.87
N CYS A 70 6.11 -26.56 7.58
CA CYS A 70 5.57 -25.36 8.22
C CYS A 70 5.56 -25.42 9.76
N SER A 71 6.12 -26.47 10.39
CA SER A 71 6.07 -26.62 11.86
C SER A 71 6.77 -25.48 12.59
N ASP A 72 7.88 -24.99 12.04
CA ASP A 72 8.63 -23.87 12.61
C ASP A 72 7.85 -22.56 12.47
N LEU A 73 7.13 -22.38 11.36
CA LEU A 73 6.26 -21.23 11.13
C LEU A 73 5.08 -21.22 12.11
N PHE A 74 4.40 -22.35 12.27
CA PHE A 74 3.27 -22.42 13.20
C PHE A 74 3.68 -22.28 14.66
N SER A 75 4.81 -22.89 15.05
CA SER A 75 5.32 -22.72 16.41
C SER A 75 5.67 -21.25 16.70
N LEU A 76 6.32 -20.55 15.77
CA LEU A 76 6.59 -19.11 15.90
C LEU A 76 5.31 -18.28 16.06
N LEU A 77 4.27 -18.56 15.28
CA LEU A 77 3.00 -17.83 15.32
C LEU A 77 2.21 -18.10 16.60
N HIS A 78 2.21 -19.34 17.07
CA HIS A 78 1.57 -19.74 18.32
C HIS A 78 2.31 -19.17 19.54
N GLU A 79 3.65 -19.21 19.55
CA GLU A 79 4.48 -18.54 20.57
C GLU A 79 4.26 -17.01 20.57
N ALA A 80 3.92 -16.44 19.42
CA ALA A 80 3.55 -15.04 19.27
C ALA A 80 2.08 -14.73 19.65
N GLY A 81 1.33 -15.72 20.13
CA GLY A 81 0.01 -15.58 20.77
C GLY A 81 -1.21 -15.72 19.85
N LEU A 82 -1.06 -16.24 18.62
CA LEU A 82 -2.17 -16.49 17.71
C LEU A 82 -2.86 -17.83 17.99
N SER A 83 -4.18 -17.89 17.79
CA SER A 83 -4.92 -19.16 17.85
C SER A 83 -4.77 -19.97 16.56
N ASP A 84 -5.09 -21.26 16.62
CA ASP A 84 -5.07 -22.17 15.47
C ASP A 84 -5.99 -21.65 14.34
N GLU A 85 -7.16 -21.11 14.69
CA GLU A 85 -8.10 -20.54 13.72
C GLU A 85 -7.54 -19.28 13.05
N GLU A 86 -6.83 -18.43 13.80
CA GLU A 86 -6.21 -17.21 13.23
C GLU A 86 -5.06 -17.56 12.29
N ILE A 87 -4.26 -18.58 12.64
CA ILE A 87 -3.20 -19.10 11.78
C ILE A 87 -3.81 -19.69 10.50
N GLU A 88 -4.87 -20.50 10.63
CA GLU A 88 -5.57 -21.09 9.48
C GLU A 88 -6.08 -20.00 8.53
N GLN A 89 -6.79 -19.00 9.05
CA GLN A 89 -7.33 -17.90 8.24
C GLN A 89 -6.22 -17.10 7.54
N ALA A 90 -5.11 -16.83 8.21
CA ALA A 90 -3.98 -16.11 7.61
C ALA A 90 -3.35 -16.90 6.46
N MET A 91 -3.15 -18.21 6.63
CA MET A 91 -2.56 -19.07 5.60
C MET A 91 -3.50 -19.32 4.42
N VAL A 92 -4.81 -19.41 4.67
CA VAL A 92 -5.81 -19.50 3.60
C VAL A 92 -5.86 -18.20 2.78
N SER A 93 -5.78 -17.05 3.46
CA SER A 93 -5.80 -15.73 2.82
C SER A 93 -4.60 -15.49 1.91
N ASN A 94 -3.43 -16.03 2.26
CA ASN A 94 -2.23 -15.95 1.43
C ASN A 94 -1.47 -17.29 1.43
N PRO A 95 -1.79 -18.20 0.49
CA PRO A 95 -1.19 -19.54 0.45
C PRO A 95 0.31 -19.55 0.15
N ASP A 96 0.85 -18.45 -0.39
CA ASP A 96 2.28 -18.31 -0.68
C ASP A 96 3.12 -18.23 0.60
N LEU A 97 2.51 -17.87 1.75
CA LEU A 97 3.16 -17.90 3.06
C LEU A 97 3.65 -19.30 3.44
N LEU A 98 2.87 -20.34 3.10
CA LEU A 98 3.23 -21.74 3.40
C LEU A 98 4.49 -22.20 2.67
N ASN A 99 4.85 -21.54 1.56
CA ASN A 99 6.02 -21.84 0.75
C ASN A 99 7.18 -20.87 0.98
N SER A 100 7.01 -19.87 1.86
CA SER A 100 8.00 -18.84 2.14
C SER A 100 9.22 -19.42 2.85
N ASN A 101 10.39 -18.81 2.66
CA ASN A 101 11.56 -19.16 3.45
C ASN A 101 11.32 -18.78 4.93
N PHE A 102 11.44 -19.74 5.87
CA PHE A 102 11.21 -19.49 7.30
C PHE A 102 12.10 -18.38 7.87
N SER A 103 13.37 -18.31 7.45
CA SER A 103 14.28 -17.23 7.87
C SER A 103 13.80 -15.87 7.38
N HIS A 104 13.35 -15.79 6.12
CA HIS A 104 12.80 -14.55 5.58
C HIS A 104 11.50 -14.14 6.28
N PHE A 105 10.58 -15.10 6.45
CA PHE A 105 9.31 -14.90 7.14
C PHE A 105 9.51 -14.42 8.58
N SER A 106 10.36 -15.09 9.36
CA SER A 106 10.62 -14.73 10.75
C SER A 106 11.28 -13.35 10.88
N ASN A 107 12.26 -13.04 10.02
CA ASN A 107 12.89 -11.72 10.00
C ASN A 107 11.91 -10.61 9.59
N PHE A 108 11.01 -10.88 8.64
CA PHE A 108 9.99 -9.91 8.23
C PHE A 108 8.97 -9.67 9.36
N LEU A 109 8.47 -10.74 9.98
CA LEU A 109 7.57 -10.64 11.12
C LEU A 109 8.22 -9.84 12.26
N PHE A 110 9.48 -10.12 12.57
CA PHE A 110 10.22 -9.40 13.60
C PHE A 110 10.38 -7.91 13.26
N LEU A 111 10.72 -7.57 12.01
CA LEU A 111 10.82 -6.18 11.55
C LEU A 111 9.50 -5.41 11.73
N LEU A 112 8.37 -6.03 11.38
CA LEU A 112 7.05 -5.41 11.57
C LEU A 112 6.70 -5.23 13.04
N ARG A 113 7.03 -6.21 13.88
CA ARG A 113 6.83 -6.11 15.34
C ARG A 113 7.67 -5.01 15.98
N GLN A 114 8.85 -4.69 15.44
CA GLN A 114 9.64 -3.52 15.87
C GLN A 114 8.94 -2.18 15.57
N CYS A 115 7.94 -2.17 14.69
CA CYS A 115 7.14 -0.99 14.36
C CYS A 115 5.83 -0.89 15.19
N ASP A 116 5.77 -1.56 16.35
CA ASP A 116 4.60 -1.64 17.24
C ASP A 116 3.37 -2.33 16.62
N LEU A 117 3.55 -3.18 15.60
CA LEU A 117 2.47 -4.03 15.08
C LEU A 117 2.27 -5.25 15.99
N SER A 118 1.00 -5.61 16.24
CA SER A 118 0.68 -6.93 16.79
C SER A 118 1.00 -8.03 15.78
N THR A 119 1.14 -9.29 16.23
CA THR A 119 1.42 -10.43 15.34
C THR A 119 0.37 -10.54 14.23
N LYS A 120 -0.91 -10.35 14.58
CA LYS A 120 -2.03 -10.36 13.64
C LYS A 120 -1.91 -9.26 12.58
N GLU A 121 -1.65 -8.04 13.01
CA GLU A 121 -1.46 -6.90 12.11
C GLU A 121 -0.25 -7.06 11.20
N ALA A 122 0.84 -7.62 11.72
CA ALA A 122 2.01 -7.92 10.92
C ALA A 122 1.68 -8.95 9.83
N LEU A 123 0.92 -10.01 10.16
CA LEU A 123 0.42 -10.97 9.17
C LEU A 123 -0.51 -10.32 8.15
N ASP A 124 -1.41 -9.43 8.57
CA ASP A 124 -2.30 -8.70 7.66
C ASP A 124 -1.51 -7.83 6.67
N VAL A 125 -0.43 -7.18 7.13
CA VAL A 125 0.50 -6.42 6.28
C VAL A 125 1.25 -7.34 5.33
N MET A 126 1.78 -8.46 5.82
CA MET A 126 2.45 -9.46 4.99
C MET A 126 1.49 -9.96 3.91
N ASN A 127 0.26 -10.35 4.28
CA ASN A 127 -0.74 -10.92 3.38
C ASN A 127 -1.09 -10.04 2.17
N LYS A 128 -0.87 -8.71 2.26
CA LYS A 128 -1.07 -7.78 1.15
C LYS A 128 0.00 -7.89 0.05
N PHE A 129 1.10 -8.61 0.30
CA PHE A 129 2.12 -8.90 -0.70
C PHE A 129 1.89 -10.26 -1.36
N THR A 130 1.79 -10.27 -2.69
CA THR A 130 1.63 -11.49 -3.48
C THR A 130 2.92 -12.33 -3.57
N ARG A 131 4.08 -11.75 -3.22
CA ARG A 131 5.37 -12.43 -3.17
C ARG A 131 6.18 -11.88 -2.00
N HIS A 132 6.07 -12.50 -0.83
CA HIS A 132 6.74 -12.06 0.40
C HIS A 132 8.27 -12.01 0.27
N ASP A 133 8.84 -12.97 -0.47
CA ASP A 133 10.28 -13.05 -0.75
C ASP A 133 10.79 -11.94 -1.69
N SER A 134 9.89 -11.13 -2.28
CA SER A 134 10.29 -10.01 -3.15
C SER A 134 10.70 -8.76 -2.37
N ILE A 135 10.31 -8.64 -1.10
CA ILE A 135 10.68 -7.48 -0.27
C ILE A 135 12.10 -7.65 0.21
N ASN A 136 12.94 -6.65 -0.08
CA ASN A 136 14.27 -6.57 0.51
C ASN A 136 14.17 -6.04 1.95
N LEU A 137 14.32 -6.94 2.94
CA LEU A 137 14.16 -6.58 4.36
C LEU A 137 15.20 -5.57 4.84
N GLU A 138 16.42 -5.59 4.30
CA GLU A 138 17.46 -4.61 4.65
C GLU A 138 17.10 -3.22 4.13
N GLN A 139 16.56 -3.14 2.91
CA GLN A 139 16.06 -1.88 2.36
C GLN A 139 14.85 -1.38 3.16
N ALA A 140 13.88 -2.24 3.45
CA ALA A 140 12.72 -1.90 4.26
C ALA A 140 13.13 -1.39 5.65
N LYS A 141 14.09 -2.04 6.31
CA LYS A 141 14.62 -1.61 7.61
C LYS A 141 15.27 -0.22 7.56
N LYS A 142 16.11 0.04 6.56
CA LYS A 142 16.71 1.37 6.33
C LYS A 142 15.66 2.43 6.09
N MET A 143 14.67 2.11 5.27
CA MET A 143 13.53 2.96 4.97
C MET A 143 12.75 3.31 6.25
N LEU A 144 12.34 2.33 7.04
CA LEU A 144 11.65 2.55 8.32
C LEU A 144 12.49 3.41 9.29
N HIS A 145 13.80 3.17 9.34
CA HIS A 145 14.72 4.00 10.11
C HIS A 145 14.79 5.45 9.60
N ARG A 146 14.67 5.70 8.29
CA ARG A 146 14.55 7.07 7.76
C ARG A 146 13.29 7.77 8.20
N LEU A 147 12.13 7.13 8.14
CA LEU A 147 10.88 7.76 8.59
C LEU A 147 10.96 8.20 10.05
N THR A 148 11.54 7.34 10.90
CA THR A 148 11.71 7.67 12.32
C THR A 148 12.65 8.86 12.54
N VAL A 149 13.76 8.94 11.81
CA VAL A 149 14.68 10.09 11.88
C VAL A 149 14.09 11.37 11.26
N CYS A 150 13.23 11.25 10.26
CA CYS A 150 12.44 12.37 9.74
C CYS A 150 11.35 12.87 10.71
N GLY A 151 11.22 12.26 11.90
CA GLY A 151 10.32 12.70 12.96
C GLY A 151 8.96 12.00 12.98
N ILE A 152 8.78 10.91 12.21
CA ILE A 152 7.54 10.13 12.25
C ILE A 152 7.57 9.24 13.50
N ALA A 153 6.61 9.47 14.40
CA ALA A 153 6.44 8.69 15.61
C ALA A 153 6.03 7.23 15.32
N SER A 154 6.40 6.29 16.18
CA SER A 154 6.11 4.85 16.00
C SER A 154 4.62 4.54 15.80
N LYS A 155 3.74 5.22 16.56
CA LYS A 155 2.28 5.09 16.38
C LYS A 155 1.80 5.51 15.00
N SER A 156 2.37 6.58 14.46
CA SER A 156 2.07 7.04 13.10
C SER A 156 2.63 6.08 12.07
N LEU A 157 3.85 5.57 12.27
CA LEU A 157 4.46 4.57 11.40
C LEU A 157 3.61 3.29 11.32
N ARG A 158 3.13 2.80 12.46
CA ARG A 158 2.17 1.69 12.53
C ARG A 158 0.91 1.96 11.70
N LYS A 159 0.29 3.14 11.87
CA LYS A 159 -0.90 3.56 11.07
C LYS A 159 -0.57 3.54 9.57
N MET A 160 0.57 4.10 9.18
CA MET A 160 1.01 4.17 7.79
C MET A 160 1.19 2.77 7.18
N LEU A 161 1.82 1.83 7.90
CA LEU A 161 2.04 0.46 7.41
C LEU A 161 0.73 -0.33 7.25
N LEU A 162 -0.21 -0.16 8.17
CA LEU A 162 -1.53 -0.79 8.07
C LEU A 162 -2.33 -0.28 6.86
N GLN A 163 -2.24 1.02 6.57
CA GLN A 163 -2.95 1.65 5.47
C GLN A 163 -2.25 1.43 4.12
N TYR A 164 -0.91 1.47 4.10
CA TYR A 164 -0.11 1.46 2.88
C TYR A 164 1.15 0.59 3.03
N PRO A 165 1.04 -0.75 2.96
CA PRO A 165 2.18 -1.65 3.10
C PRO A 165 3.27 -1.44 2.06
N SER A 166 2.92 -0.99 0.84
CA SER A 166 3.86 -0.79 -0.26
C SER A 166 5.01 0.17 0.07
N LEU A 167 4.88 0.97 1.15
CA LEU A 167 5.98 1.74 1.73
C LEU A 167 7.24 0.91 1.99
N LEU A 168 7.09 -0.37 2.33
CA LEU A 168 8.22 -1.28 2.60
C LEU A 168 9.06 -1.57 1.35
N SER A 169 8.52 -1.28 0.16
CA SER A 169 9.23 -1.42 -1.12
C SER A 169 10.02 -0.16 -1.51
N LEU A 170 9.84 0.96 -0.79
CA LEU A 170 10.56 2.20 -1.06
C LEU A 170 12.02 2.11 -0.61
N SER A 171 12.87 2.92 -1.23
CA SER A 171 14.27 3.07 -0.81
C SER A 171 14.44 4.25 0.15
N GLU A 172 15.41 4.15 1.06
CA GLU A 172 15.78 5.25 1.97
C GLU A 172 16.17 6.52 1.21
N VAL A 173 16.83 6.39 0.06
CA VAL A 173 17.26 7.52 -0.79
C VAL A 173 16.06 8.26 -1.37
N GLN A 174 15.06 7.54 -1.89
CA GLN A 174 13.84 8.16 -2.42
C GLN A 174 13.14 9.01 -1.36
N VAL A 175 12.97 8.46 -0.15
CA VAL A 175 12.30 9.20 0.93
C VAL A 175 13.14 10.35 1.43
N HIS A 176 14.46 10.19 1.53
CA HIS A 176 15.36 11.28 1.92
C HIS A 176 15.26 12.46 0.93
N ASN A 177 15.42 12.18 -0.36
CA ASN A 177 15.38 13.21 -1.40
C ASN A 177 14.03 13.92 -1.43
N LEU A 178 12.92 13.18 -1.34
CA LEU A 178 11.58 13.78 -1.29
C LEU A 178 11.41 14.71 -0.08
N PHE A 179 11.83 14.28 1.11
CA PHE A 179 11.75 15.12 2.31
C PHE A 179 12.60 16.38 2.15
N GLU A 180 13.84 16.25 1.67
CA GLU A 180 14.74 17.38 1.42
C GLU A 180 14.11 18.37 0.44
N SER A 181 13.63 17.92 -0.72
CA SER A 181 12.98 18.80 -1.70
C SER A 181 11.73 19.48 -1.15
N LEU A 182 10.88 18.75 -0.40
CA LEU A 182 9.66 19.31 0.19
C LEU A 182 9.95 20.38 1.25
N THR A 183 11.11 20.35 1.92
CA THR A 183 11.45 21.38 2.93
C THR A 183 11.65 22.78 2.35
N ASN A 184 11.90 22.90 1.05
CA ASN A 184 11.95 24.20 0.37
C ASN A 184 10.58 24.88 0.30
N PHE A 185 9.49 24.13 0.45
CA PHE A 185 8.12 24.60 0.27
C PHE A 185 7.29 24.46 1.54
N PHE A 186 7.48 23.40 2.31
CA PHE A 186 6.68 23.09 3.48
C PHE A 186 7.55 23.02 4.74
N THR A 187 6.93 23.35 5.88
CA THR A 187 7.57 23.09 7.17
C THR A 187 7.65 21.58 7.43
N VAL A 188 8.65 21.15 8.22
CA VAL A 188 8.81 19.73 8.61
C VAL A 188 7.51 19.15 9.20
N ARG A 189 6.76 19.94 9.99
CA ARG A 189 5.47 19.51 10.56
C ARG A 189 4.42 19.24 9.49
N GLN A 190 4.36 20.05 8.44
CA GLN A 190 3.44 19.85 7.32
C GLN A 190 3.83 18.64 6.49
N ILE A 191 5.12 18.41 6.26
CA ILE A 191 5.63 17.23 5.54
C ILE A 191 5.27 15.96 6.31
N ILE A 192 5.53 15.93 7.62
CA ILE A 192 5.15 14.80 8.48
C ILE A 192 3.63 14.58 8.43
N PHE A 193 2.82 15.65 8.48
CA PHE A 193 1.37 15.53 8.37
C PHE A 193 0.95 14.88 7.04
N MET A 194 1.48 15.37 5.91
CA MET A 194 1.18 14.82 4.59
C MET A 194 1.58 13.33 4.50
N ALA A 195 2.79 12.98 4.95
CA ALA A 195 3.27 11.60 4.92
C ALA A 195 2.44 10.65 5.80
N VAL A 196 1.94 11.12 6.95
CA VAL A 196 1.17 10.28 7.88
C VAL A 196 -0.29 10.13 7.45
N GLU A 197 -0.94 11.21 7.00
CA GLU A 197 -2.33 11.14 6.56
C GLU A 197 -2.48 10.55 5.15
N HIS A 198 -1.46 10.71 4.32
CA HIS A 198 -1.46 10.26 2.93
C HIS A 198 -0.09 9.66 2.53
N PRO A 199 0.20 8.42 2.95
CA PRO A 199 1.52 7.82 2.77
C PRO A 199 1.90 7.55 1.31
N ASP A 200 0.93 7.59 0.41
CA ASP A 200 1.15 7.52 -1.04
C ASP A 200 2.02 8.67 -1.58
N ILE A 201 2.09 9.82 -0.88
CA ILE A 201 3.02 10.91 -1.24
C ILE A 201 4.47 10.42 -1.35
N LEU A 202 4.86 9.44 -0.53
CA LEU A 202 6.24 8.93 -0.47
C LEU A 202 6.66 8.13 -1.71
N HIS A 203 5.72 7.81 -2.60
CA HIS A 203 6.01 7.14 -3.87
C HIS A 203 6.28 8.13 -5.02
N HIS A 204 6.09 9.43 -4.80
CA HIS A 204 6.35 10.45 -5.80
C HIS A 204 7.78 10.99 -5.69
N SER A 205 8.34 11.41 -6.81
CA SER A 205 9.51 12.29 -6.81
C SER A 205 9.06 13.74 -6.70
N PHE A 206 9.92 14.65 -6.22
CA PHE A 206 9.53 16.06 -6.18
C PHE A 206 9.36 16.65 -7.59
N ASP A 207 10.14 16.19 -8.56
CA ASP A 207 10.00 16.58 -9.98
C ASP A 207 8.56 16.31 -10.50
N ASP A 208 7.92 15.23 -10.05
CA ASP A 208 6.52 14.93 -10.39
C ASP A 208 5.51 15.86 -9.70
N LEU A 209 5.90 16.48 -8.59
CA LEU A 209 5.04 17.29 -7.74
C LEU A 209 5.18 18.78 -8.01
N GLU A 210 6.34 19.22 -8.49
CA GLU A 210 6.71 20.63 -8.65
C GLU A 210 5.68 21.39 -9.47
N SER A 211 5.38 20.93 -10.69
CA SER A 211 4.40 21.59 -11.57
C SER A 211 3.00 21.74 -10.96
N LYS A 212 2.57 20.75 -10.16
CA LYS A 212 1.27 20.80 -9.46
C LYS A 212 1.31 21.78 -8.30
N TYR A 213 2.41 21.79 -7.54
CA TYR A 213 2.61 22.75 -6.45
C TYR A 213 2.67 24.18 -6.99
N GLU A 214 3.45 24.43 -8.03
CA GLU A 214 3.56 25.75 -8.66
C GLU A 214 2.22 26.25 -9.18
N PHE A 215 1.41 25.39 -9.80
CA PHE A 215 0.06 25.74 -10.18
C PHE A 215 -0.79 26.20 -8.97
N LEU A 216 -0.80 25.42 -7.89
CA LEU A 216 -1.59 25.75 -6.70
C LEU A 216 -1.09 27.01 -5.99
N TYR A 217 0.23 27.17 -5.87
CA TYR A 217 0.85 28.25 -5.11
C TYR A 217 0.95 29.55 -5.93
N HIS A 218 1.38 29.49 -7.19
CA HIS A 218 1.57 30.67 -8.05
C HIS A 218 0.31 31.05 -8.85
N ALA A 219 -0.36 30.10 -9.51
CA ALA A 219 -1.50 30.43 -10.36
C ALA A 219 -2.79 30.62 -9.54
N ILE A 220 -3.04 29.73 -8.59
CA ILE A 220 -4.25 29.75 -7.75
C ILE A 220 -4.08 30.58 -6.46
N HIS A 221 -2.84 30.95 -6.12
CA HIS A 221 -2.49 31.76 -4.94
C HIS A 221 -2.92 31.13 -3.60
N LEU A 222 -2.79 29.80 -3.47
CA LEU A 222 -3.01 29.11 -2.20
C LEU A 222 -1.78 29.20 -1.31
N GLU A 223 -2.01 29.43 -0.01
CA GLU A 223 -0.96 29.33 0.99
C GLU A 223 -0.64 27.87 1.32
N ASN A 224 0.59 27.62 1.78
CA ASN A 224 1.03 26.26 2.13
C ASN A 224 0.20 25.66 3.26
N THR A 225 -0.42 26.48 4.11
CA THR A 225 -1.38 26.09 5.16
C THR A 225 -2.67 25.48 4.61
N ASN A 226 -3.04 25.80 3.37
CA ASN A 226 -4.19 25.21 2.68
C ASN A 226 -3.78 24.00 1.82
N ILE A 227 -2.58 24.04 1.22
CA ILE A 227 -2.11 23.01 0.29
C ILE A 227 -1.88 21.66 1.01
N TYR A 228 -1.16 21.67 2.15
CA TYR A 228 -0.73 20.45 2.85
C TYR A 228 -1.85 19.57 3.43
N GLN A 229 -3.08 20.09 3.50
CA GLN A 229 -4.23 19.44 4.13
C GLN A 229 -5.07 18.59 3.16
N SER A 230 -4.62 18.45 1.91
CA SER A 230 -5.34 17.75 0.83
C SER A 230 -4.42 16.80 0.09
N ARG A 231 -5.01 15.92 -0.73
CA ARG A 231 -4.29 14.91 -1.49
C ARG A 231 -3.95 15.36 -2.92
N TRP A 232 -3.63 16.64 -3.10
CA TRP A 232 -3.36 17.26 -4.41
C TRP A 232 -2.34 16.52 -5.29
N PHE A 233 -1.33 15.90 -4.68
CA PHE A 233 -0.29 15.14 -5.38
C PHE A 233 -0.83 13.86 -6.06
N ALA A 234 -1.95 13.30 -5.56
CA ALA A 234 -2.57 12.10 -6.12
C ALA A 234 -3.28 12.35 -7.46
N HIS A 235 -3.47 13.62 -7.85
CA HIS A 235 -4.15 14.01 -9.08
C HIS A 235 -3.15 14.48 -10.15
N SER A 236 -3.53 14.38 -11.42
CA SER A 236 -2.74 14.99 -12.51
C SER A 236 -2.88 16.51 -12.50
N LEU A 237 -1.90 17.22 -13.07
CA LEU A 237 -1.97 18.68 -13.22
C LEU A 237 -3.23 19.09 -14.00
N ALA A 238 -3.54 18.40 -15.10
CA ALA A 238 -4.73 18.65 -15.90
C ALA A 238 -6.03 18.49 -15.09
N HIS A 239 -6.09 17.52 -14.18
CA HIS A 239 -7.25 17.35 -13.29
C HIS A 239 -7.40 18.54 -12.34
N LEU A 240 -6.31 18.99 -11.71
CA LEU A 240 -6.31 20.16 -10.83
C LEU A 240 -6.76 21.41 -11.59
N GLN A 241 -6.16 21.68 -12.75
CA GLN A 241 -6.50 22.81 -13.60
C GLN A 241 -7.97 22.80 -14.03
N CYS A 242 -8.48 21.66 -14.48
CA CYS A 242 -9.87 21.51 -14.91
C CYS A 242 -10.85 21.83 -13.75
N ARG A 243 -10.58 21.32 -12.54
CA ARG A 243 -11.46 21.57 -11.39
C ARG A 243 -11.43 23.01 -10.94
N PHE A 244 -10.26 23.63 -10.86
CA PHE A 244 -10.16 25.04 -10.49
C PHE A 244 -10.82 25.94 -11.54
N GLU A 245 -10.60 25.69 -12.83
CA GLU A 245 -11.23 26.45 -13.91
C GLU A 245 -12.76 26.33 -13.86
N CYS A 246 -13.29 25.13 -13.65
CA CYS A 246 -14.73 24.91 -13.49
C CYS A 246 -15.28 25.69 -12.28
N ALA A 247 -14.60 25.61 -11.13
CA ALA A 247 -15.01 26.28 -9.91
C ALA A 247 -14.98 27.82 -10.05
N ILE A 248 -13.99 28.36 -10.78
CA ILE A 248 -13.88 29.78 -11.10
C ILE A 248 -15.02 30.22 -12.03
N ARG A 249 -15.27 29.47 -13.11
CA ARG A 249 -16.34 29.79 -14.07
C ARG A 249 -17.75 29.67 -13.48
N CYS A 250 -17.95 28.77 -12.51
CA CYS A 250 -19.19 28.68 -11.74
C CYS A 250 -19.31 29.78 -10.67
N GLY A 251 -18.27 30.60 -10.47
CA GLY A 251 -18.24 31.67 -9.47
C GLY A 251 -18.17 31.18 -8.02
N VAL A 252 -17.88 29.90 -7.79
CA VAL A 252 -17.79 29.31 -6.44
C VAL A 252 -16.37 29.40 -5.85
N TYR A 253 -15.39 29.70 -6.70
CA TYR A 253 -14.01 29.99 -6.29
C TYR A 253 -13.53 31.31 -6.91
N THR A 254 -12.75 32.08 -6.18
CA THR A 254 -12.14 33.31 -6.69
C THR A 254 -10.64 33.31 -6.39
N VAL A 255 -9.80 33.46 -7.41
CA VAL A 255 -8.35 33.58 -7.20
C VAL A 255 -8.08 34.85 -6.39
N VAL A 256 -7.37 34.70 -5.26
CA VAL A 256 -7.14 35.80 -4.33
C VAL A 256 -6.19 36.82 -4.95
N ASP A 257 -6.62 38.08 -5.06
CA ASP A 257 -5.75 39.19 -5.39
C ASP A 257 -5.23 39.82 -4.09
N LYS A 258 -3.90 39.94 -3.96
CA LYS A 258 -3.23 40.58 -2.80
C LYS A 258 -3.75 42.00 -2.54
N LYS A 259 -4.26 42.70 -3.57
CA LYS A 259 -4.81 44.07 -3.45
C LYS A 259 -6.29 44.09 -3.08
N ARG A 260 -7.01 42.98 -3.22
CA ARG A 260 -8.45 42.89 -2.98
C ARG A 260 -8.75 41.63 -2.16
N PRO A 261 -8.67 41.71 -0.82
CA PRO A 261 -8.99 40.56 0.03
C PRO A 261 -10.43 40.12 -0.22
N LEU A 262 -10.66 38.81 -0.15
CA LEU A 262 -11.97 38.23 -0.39
C LEU A 262 -12.98 38.67 0.67
N LYS A 263 -14.21 38.98 0.24
CA LYS A 263 -15.34 39.26 1.14
C LYS A 263 -15.85 38.00 1.85
N LYS A 264 -15.64 36.83 1.25
CA LYS A 264 -16.03 35.51 1.77
C LYS A 264 -14.86 34.54 1.62
N SER A 265 -14.67 33.66 2.59
CA SER A 265 -13.66 32.60 2.52
C SER A 265 -13.92 31.70 1.31
N ASN A 266 -12.85 31.39 0.57
CA ASN A 266 -12.85 30.42 -0.52
C ASN A 266 -13.11 28.99 -0.01
N LEU A 267 -13.47 28.11 -0.95
CA LEU A 267 -13.53 26.67 -0.73
C LEU A 267 -12.16 26.12 -0.31
N LYS A 268 -12.16 25.09 0.55
CA LYS A 268 -10.92 24.41 0.92
C LYS A 268 -10.45 23.54 -0.25
N LEU A 269 -9.14 23.43 -0.41
CA LEU A 269 -8.53 22.64 -1.49
C LEU A 269 -9.07 21.21 -1.52
N LYS A 270 -9.16 20.54 -0.36
CA LYS A 270 -9.73 19.19 -0.24
C LYS A 270 -11.16 19.05 -0.78
N ASP A 271 -11.99 20.09 -0.67
CA ASP A 271 -13.37 20.03 -1.16
C ASP A 271 -13.38 20.08 -2.70
N ILE A 272 -12.38 20.73 -3.29
CA ILE A 272 -12.19 20.82 -4.74
C ILE A 272 -11.53 19.56 -5.29
N VAL A 273 -10.47 19.02 -4.67
CA VAL A 273 -9.63 17.97 -5.28
C VAL A 273 -9.92 16.56 -4.76
N ASP A 274 -10.24 16.40 -3.47
CA ASP A 274 -10.39 15.07 -2.84
C ASP A 274 -11.83 14.51 -2.93
N THR A 275 -12.69 15.13 -3.74
CA THR A 275 -14.08 14.68 -3.97
C THR A 275 -14.21 13.94 -5.30
N ASP A 276 -15.16 13.01 -5.41
CA ASP A 276 -15.51 12.42 -6.71
C ASP A 276 -16.16 13.46 -7.65
N ASP A 277 -16.20 13.16 -8.95
CA ASP A 277 -16.68 14.10 -9.98
C ASP A 277 -18.16 14.49 -9.77
N ASP A 278 -19.01 13.56 -9.33
CA ASP A 278 -20.43 13.82 -9.09
C ASP A 278 -20.62 14.78 -7.91
N ARG A 279 -19.91 14.52 -6.80
CA ARG A 279 -19.93 15.38 -5.62
C ARG A 279 -19.32 16.74 -5.91
N PHE A 280 -18.23 16.80 -6.65
CA PHE A 280 -17.65 18.05 -7.11
C PHE A 280 -18.66 18.88 -7.92
N ALA A 281 -19.30 18.28 -8.93
CA ALA A 281 -20.29 18.96 -9.76
C ALA A 281 -21.47 19.48 -8.93
N THR A 282 -22.14 18.58 -8.21
CA THR A 282 -23.41 18.87 -7.52
C THR A 282 -23.25 19.66 -6.22
N SER A 283 -22.26 19.29 -5.40
CA SER A 283 -22.10 19.86 -4.06
C SER A 283 -21.22 21.10 -4.06
N VAL A 284 -20.18 21.14 -4.89
CA VAL A 284 -19.22 22.25 -4.94
C VAL A 284 -19.62 23.30 -5.97
N CYS A 285 -19.75 22.90 -7.24
CA CYS A 285 -20.03 23.82 -8.35
C CYS A 285 -21.51 24.14 -8.57
N LYS A 286 -22.43 23.37 -7.95
CA LYS A 286 -23.89 23.49 -8.12
C LYS A 286 -24.36 23.32 -9.57
N ILE A 287 -23.70 22.42 -10.29
CA ILE A 287 -24.04 22.00 -11.66
C ILE A 287 -24.37 20.51 -11.68
N THR A 288 -24.94 20.05 -12.78
CA THR A 288 -25.20 18.62 -13.00
C THR A 288 -23.92 17.86 -13.34
N PRO A 289 -23.82 16.56 -13.03
CA PRO A 289 -22.68 15.73 -13.45
C PRO A 289 -22.46 15.72 -14.98
N MET A 290 -23.56 15.81 -15.74
CA MET A 290 -23.51 15.87 -17.21
C MET A 290 -22.85 17.17 -17.69
N GLU A 291 -23.20 18.32 -17.12
CA GLU A 291 -22.57 19.60 -17.45
C GLU A 291 -21.07 19.58 -17.15
N TYR A 292 -20.68 18.98 -16.01
CA TYR A 292 -19.27 18.84 -15.68
C TYR A 292 -18.52 17.90 -16.63
N SER A 293 -19.12 16.78 -17.04
CA SER A 293 -18.52 15.88 -18.03
C SER A 293 -18.32 16.56 -19.40
N ILE A 294 -19.28 17.39 -19.81
CA ILE A 294 -19.14 18.22 -21.03
C ILE A 294 -18.01 19.24 -20.84
N PHE A 295 -17.96 19.90 -19.68
CA PHE A 295 -16.92 20.86 -19.35
C PHE A 295 -15.51 20.23 -19.43
N GLN A 296 -15.30 19.06 -18.85
CA GLN A 296 -14.03 18.33 -18.93
C GLN A 296 -13.58 18.11 -20.38
N LYS A 297 -14.51 17.70 -21.26
CA LYS A 297 -14.22 17.50 -22.70
C LYS A 297 -13.87 18.81 -23.40
N MET A 298 -14.56 19.90 -23.08
CA MET A 298 -14.26 21.22 -23.65
C MET A 298 -12.91 21.75 -23.16
N PHE A 299 -12.62 21.61 -21.87
CA PHE A 299 -11.36 22.03 -21.25
C PHE A 299 -10.17 21.25 -21.84
N GLN A 300 -10.31 19.94 -22.00
CA GLN A 300 -9.27 19.10 -22.63
C GLN A 300 -8.98 19.53 -24.06
N ARG A 301 -10.00 19.90 -24.85
CA ARG A 301 -9.81 20.41 -26.22
C ARG A 301 -9.11 21.76 -26.24
N GLN A 302 -9.50 22.67 -25.34
CA GLN A 302 -8.89 24.00 -25.22
C GLN A 302 -7.40 23.90 -24.89
N THR A 303 -7.07 23.13 -23.85
CA THR A 303 -5.66 22.94 -23.41
C THR A 303 -4.82 22.20 -24.45
N SER A 304 -5.39 21.20 -25.13
CA SER A 304 -4.68 20.52 -26.23
C SER A 304 -4.39 21.49 -27.39
N PHE A 305 -5.32 22.39 -27.69
CA PHE A 305 -5.12 23.42 -28.72
C PHE A 305 -4.05 24.45 -28.29
N GLU A 306 -4.14 24.97 -27.08
CA GLU A 306 -3.15 25.92 -26.52
C GLU A 306 -1.74 25.33 -26.49
N ASN A 307 -1.57 24.05 -26.15
CA ASN A 307 -0.27 23.38 -26.17
C ASN A 307 0.31 23.21 -27.58
N ILE A 308 -0.53 23.05 -28.62
CA ILE A 308 -0.07 22.89 -30.01
C ILE A 308 0.39 24.23 -30.62
N PHE A 309 -0.21 25.34 -30.19
CA PHE A 309 0.05 26.67 -30.77
C PHE A 309 0.81 27.63 -29.84
N GLY A 310 1.05 27.24 -28.59
CA GLY A 310 1.74 28.02 -27.55
C GLY A 310 3.25 27.79 -27.47
N GLU A 311 3.82 26.85 -28.22
CA GLU A 311 5.27 26.77 -28.46
C GLU A 311 5.65 27.71 -29.63
N ASN A 312 5.81 29.00 -29.35
CA ASN A 312 6.53 29.97 -30.19
C ASN A 312 7.26 31.00 -29.30
#